data_AF-A0A401PNA2-F1
#
_entry.id   AF-A0A401PNA2-F1
#
_cell.length_a   1.000
_cell.length_b   1.000
_cell.length_c   1.000
_cell.angle_alpha   90.00
_cell.angle_beta   90.00
_cell.angle_gamma   90.00
#
_symmetry.space_group_name_H-M   'P 1'
#
loop_
_entity.id
_entity.type
_entity.pdbx_description
1 polymer ?
#
loop_
_entity_poly.entity_id
_entity_poly.type
_entity_poly.pdbx_seq_one_letter_code
_entity_poly.pdbx_strand_id
1 'polypeptide(L)'
;MAGVQSKAPTAQPTMQQLLQTMQEGFLALKHDNLEPLQKSIDRMEKRLDDHAEQLEKSVEEPADFQTVADVEIRRLRDQQKVLLETLEDLDNRSRQQNGRIVGLPEGAEGLDAAAYVERMFQKLRGNEVFPRLPVVDRAHRVQVRQP
;
A
#
# COMPACT_ATOMS: atom_id res chain seq x y z
N MET A 1 68.75 15.44 -80.51
CA MET A 1 68.81 14.91 -79.14
C MET A 1 67.67 15.48 -78.33
N ALA A 2 66.99 14.64 -77.53
CA ALA A 2 65.90 14.90 -76.56
C ALA A 2 64.60 15.52 -77.15
N GLY A 3 63.38 14.99 -77.03
CA GLY A 3 62.81 13.98 -76.15
C GLY A 3 62.29 14.60 -74.85
N VAL A 4 61.00 14.99 -74.77
CA VAL A 4 60.14 14.97 -73.56
C VAL A 4 58.66 14.91 -73.98
N GLN A 5 57.93 14.01 -73.32
CA GLN A 5 56.51 13.67 -73.48
C GLN A 5 55.55 14.68 -72.81
N SER A 6 54.25 14.43 -73.01
CA SER A 6 53.14 14.65 -72.05
C SER A 6 52.24 15.85 -72.28
N LYS A 7 51.05 15.59 -72.84
CA LYS A 7 49.82 15.52 -72.04
C LYS A 7 48.68 14.96 -72.89
N ALA A 8 48.18 13.79 -72.50
CA ALA A 8 46.99 13.18 -73.07
C ALA A 8 45.77 14.11 -72.88
N PRO A 9 44.87 14.25 -73.87
CA PRO A 9 43.60 14.91 -73.65
C PRO A 9 42.68 13.96 -72.86
N THR A 10 42.15 14.47 -71.78
CA THR A 10 41.21 13.84 -70.85
C THR A 10 40.03 13.21 -71.61
N ALA A 11 39.99 11.89 -71.69
CA ALA A 11 38.89 11.16 -72.32
C ALA A 11 37.60 11.37 -71.50
N GLN A 12 36.56 11.90 -72.13
CA GLN A 12 35.21 11.87 -71.54
C GLN A 12 34.78 10.40 -71.41
N PRO A 13 34.18 10.01 -70.26
CA PRO A 13 33.80 8.62 -70.04
C PRO A 13 32.75 8.20 -71.08
N THR A 14 32.93 7.02 -71.67
CA THR A 14 31.95 6.45 -72.60
C THR A 14 30.64 6.15 -71.86
N MET A 15 29.50 6.20 -72.56
CA MET A 15 28.17 6.01 -71.94
C MET A 15 28.04 4.68 -71.17
N GLN A 16 28.79 3.65 -71.58
CA GLN A 16 28.91 2.38 -70.87
C GLN A 16 29.62 2.51 -69.51
N GLN A 17 30.71 3.28 -69.44
CA GLN A 17 31.41 3.54 -68.18
C GLN A 17 30.49 4.29 -67.21
N LEU A 18 29.73 5.27 -67.70
CA LEU A 18 28.78 6.04 -66.87
C LEU A 18 27.71 5.13 -66.24
N LEU A 19 27.10 4.25 -67.04
CA LEU A 19 26.12 3.26 -66.59
C LEU A 19 26.71 2.31 -65.54
N GLN A 20 27.95 1.89 -65.73
CA GLN A 20 28.64 0.99 -64.81
C GLN A 20 28.91 1.68 -63.46
N THR A 21 29.41 2.92 -63.45
CA THR A 21 29.55 3.70 -62.21
C THR A 21 28.21 3.93 -61.49
N MET A 22 27.12 4.15 -62.22
CA MET A 22 25.80 4.29 -61.59
C MET A 22 25.30 2.98 -60.97
N GLN A 23 25.52 1.85 -61.64
CA GLN A 23 25.17 0.52 -61.09
C GLN A 23 25.99 0.19 -59.83
N GLU A 24 27.30 0.45 -59.86
CA GLU A 24 28.18 0.28 -58.71
C GLU A 24 27.75 1.18 -57.54
N GLY A 25 27.43 2.44 -57.81
CA GLY A 25 26.91 3.38 -56.81
C GLY A 25 25.58 2.90 -56.20
N PHE A 26 24.67 2.34 -57.01
CA PHE A 26 23.40 1.80 -56.53
C PHE A 26 23.58 0.55 -55.66
N LEU A 27 24.50 -0.33 -56.05
CA LEU A 27 24.85 -1.52 -55.28
C LEU A 27 25.48 -1.17 -53.95
N ALA A 28 26.39 -0.19 -53.93
CA ALA A 28 26.98 0.34 -52.71
C ALA A 28 25.91 0.97 -51.80
N LEU A 29 25.02 1.80 -52.35
CA LEU A 29 23.95 2.42 -51.57
C LEU A 29 23.01 1.39 -50.92
N LYS A 30 22.71 0.30 -51.65
CA LYS A 30 21.90 -0.82 -51.14
C LYS A 30 22.60 -1.55 -49.99
N HIS A 31 23.84 -1.98 -50.18
CA HIS A 31 24.55 -2.81 -49.20
C HIS A 31 25.05 -2.00 -47.99
N ASP A 32 25.48 -0.76 -48.21
CA ASP A 32 26.10 0.04 -47.16
C ASP A 32 25.07 0.79 -46.31
N ASN A 33 23.87 1.07 -46.85
CA ASN A 33 22.87 1.88 -46.17
C ASN A 33 21.53 1.17 -45.98
N LEU A 34 20.93 0.66 -47.06
CA LEU A 34 19.57 0.10 -46.97
C LEU A 34 19.52 -1.22 -46.17
N GLU A 35 20.41 -2.16 -46.43
CA GLU A 35 20.43 -3.43 -45.67
C GLU A 35 20.73 -3.23 -44.17
N PRO A 36 21.71 -2.38 -43.78
CA PRO A 36 21.95 -2.08 -42.37
C PRO A 36 20.76 -1.37 -41.70
N LEU A 37 20.10 -0.44 -42.40
CA LEU A 37 18.90 0.23 -41.89
C LEU A 37 17.76 -0.76 -41.66
N GLN A 38 17.55 -1.67 -42.61
CA GLN A 38 16.53 -2.71 -42.47
C GLN A 38 16.80 -3.61 -41.26
N LYS A 39 18.05 -4.08 -41.11
CA LYS A 39 18.47 -4.84 -39.92
C LYS A 39 18.30 -4.03 -38.62
N SER A 40 18.50 -2.72 -38.65
CA SER A 40 18.29 -1.85 -37.48
C SER A 40 16.81 -1.71 -37.14
N ILE A 41 15.93 -1.64 -38.15
CA ILE A 41 14.48 -1.60 -37.95
C ILE A 41 14.01 -2.92 -37.35
N ASP A 42 14.43 -4.06 -37.90
CA ASP A 42 14.08 -5.39 -37.37
C ASP A 42 14.54 -5.54 -35.90
N ARG A 43 15.72 -5.01 -35.56
CA ARG A 43 16.22 -4.98 -34.18
C ARG A 43 15.40 -4.07 -33.28
N MET A 44 14.92 -2.95 -33.79
CA MET A 44 14.07 -2.04 -33.03
C MET A 44 12.69 -2.63 -32.80
N GLU A 45 12.07 -3.24 -33.81
CA GLU A 45 10.80 -3.95 -33.70
C GLU A 45 10.89 -5.03 -32.63
N LYS A 46 11.90 -5.90 -32.71
CA LYS A 46 12.11 -6.94 -31.70
C LYS A 46 12.29 -6.37 -30.29
N ARG A 47 13.05 -5.29 -30.15
CA ARG A 47 13.24 -4.63 -28.84
C ARG A 47 11.95 -4.01 -28.31
N LEU A 48 11.08 -3.51 -29.17
CA LEU A 48 9.78 -2.96 -28.78
C LEU A 48 8.84 -4.07 -28.32
N ASP A 49 8.81 -5.19 -29.02
CA ASP A 49 8.02 -6.37 -28.61
C ASP A 49 8.49 -6.90 -27.25
N ASP A 50 9.81 -7.07 -27.08
CA ASP A 50 10.40 -7.50 -25.80
C ASP A 50 10.06 -6.53 -24.66
N HIS A 51 10.09 -5.21 -24.93
CA HIS A 51 9.73 -4.18 -23.95
C HIS A 51 8.23 -4.17 -23.63
N ALA A 52 7.37 -4.38 -24.62
CA ALA A 52 5.92 -4.45 -24.41
C ALA A 52 5.58 -5.63 -23.48
N GLU A 53 6.16 -6.80 -23.75
CA GLU A 53 5.94 -7.99 -22.91
C GLU A 53 6.47 -7.80 -21.48
N GLN A 54 7.62 -7.13 -21.31
CA GLN A 54 8.14 -6.79 -19.98
C GLN A 54 7.25 -5.79 -19.23
N LEU A 55 6.70 -4.79 -19.92
CA LEU A 55 5.80 -3.81 -19.32
C LEU A 55 4.49 -4.45 -18.88
N GLU A 56 3.90 -5.33 -19.69
CA GLU A 56 2.69 -6.07 -19.33
C GLU A 56 2.91 -6.88 -18.05
N LYS A 57 3.96 -7.69 -17.99
CA LYS A 57 4.31 -8.48 -16.79
C LYS A 57 4.59 -7.60 -15.58
N SER A 58 5.32 -6.50 -15.77
CA SER A 58 5.66 -5.56 -14.69
C SER A 58 4.43 -4.84 -14.12
N VAL A 59 3.32 -4.76 -14.86
CA VAL A 59 2.08 -4.14 -14.41
C VAL A 59 1.11 -5.17 -13.81
N GLU A 60 1.05 -6.37 -14.37
CA GLU A 60 0.17 -7.46 -13.92
C GLU A 60 0.53 -7.96 -12.51
N GLU A 61 1.81 -8.27 -12.27
CA GLU A 61 2.28 -8.77 -10.96
C GLU A 61 1.94 -7.85 -9.77
N PRO A 62 2.22 -6.54 -9.79
CA PRO A 62 1.84 -5.65 -8.70
C PRO A 62 0.33 -5.39 -8.61
N ALA A 63 -0.42 -5.45 -9.71
CA ALA A 63 -1.88 -5.28 -9.69
C ALA A 63 -2.57 -6.43 -8.95
N ASP A 64 -2.11 -7.67 -9.17
CA ASP A 64 -2.59 -8.84 -8.44
C ASP A 64 -2.23 -8.75 -6.95
N PHE A 65 -0.98 -8.38 -6.64
CA PHE A 65 -0.55 -8.21 -5.25
C PHE A 65 -1.35 -7.13 -4.53
N GLN A 66 -1.60 -5.98 -5.17
CA GLN A 66 -2.44 -4.91 -4.61
C GLN A 66 -3.85 -5.41 -4.32
N THR A 67 -4.45 -6.17 -5.23
CA THR A 67 -5.78 -6.74 -5.04
C THR A 67 -5.84 -7.67 -3.84
N VAL A 68 -4.86 -8.57 -3.70
CA VAL A 68 -4.77 -9.50 -2.56
C VAL A 68 -4.54 -8.74 -1.25
N ALA A 69 -3.64 -7.75 -1.25
CA ALA A 69 -3.36 -6.93 -0.08
C ALA A 69 -4.61 -6.15 0.37
N ASP A 70 -5.39 -5.57 -0.55
CA ASP A 70 -6.62 -4.85 -0.24
C ASP A 70 -7.68 -5.75 0.40
N VAL A 71 -7.81 -6.99 -0.09
CA VAL A 71 -8.73 -7.98 0.49
C VAL A 71 -8.32 -8.32 1.93
N GLU A 72 -7.03 -8.56 2.17
CA GLU A 72 -6.54 -8.90 3.51
C GLU A 72 -6.64 -7.72 4.48
N ILE A 73 -6.35 -6.50 4.02
CA ILE A 73 -6.52 -5.27 4.82
C ILE A 73 -7.99 -5.10 5.24
N ARG A 74 -8.94 -5.32 4.33
CA ARG A 74 -10.38 -5.27 4.65
C ARG A 74 -10.73 -6.33 5.68
N ARG A 75 -10.30 -7.57 5.47
CA ARG A 75 -10.52 -8.68 6.40
C ARG A 75 -10.01 -8.37 7.80
N LEU A 76 -8.79 -7.83 7.90
CA LEU A 76 -8.17 -7.46 9.17
C LEU A 76 -8.90 -6.30 9.86
N ARG A 77 -9.37 -5.30 9.11
CA ARG A 77 -10.18 -4.19 9.66
C ARG A 77 -11.51 -4.69 10.22
N ASP A 78 -12.18 -5.59 9.51
CA ASP A 78 -13.44 -6.17 9.97
C ASP A 78 -13.23 -7.00 11.24
N GLN A 79 -12.17 -7.81 11.28
CA GLN A 79 -11.79 -8.55 12.50
C GLN A 79 -11.46 -7.61 13.66
N GLN A 80 -10.71 -6.54 13.42
CA GLN A 80 -10.39 -5.54 14.43
C GLN A 80 -11.66 -4.90 14.99
N LYS A 81 -12.61 -4.53 14.12
CA LYS A 81 -13.88 -3.94 14.54
C LYS A 81 -14.67 -4.88 15.44
N VAL A 82 -14.84 -6.14 15.02
CA VAL A 82 -15.54 -7.14 15.83
C VAL A 82 -14.87 -7.34 17.19
N LEU A 83 -13.53 -7.43 17.20
CA LEU A 83 -12.78 -7.57 18.46
C LEU A 83 -12.99 -6.37 19.39
N LEU A 84 -12.96 -5.14 18.87
CA LEU A 84 -13.21 -3.94 19.66
C LEU A 84 -14.64 -3.92 20.23
N GLU A 85 -15.65 -4.25 19.44
CA GLU A 85 -17.04 -4.33 19.89
C GLU A 85 -17.20 -5.39 20.99
N THR A 86 -16.58 -6.55 20.84
CA THR A 86 -16.63 -7.60 21.87
C THR A 86 -15.91 -7.18 23.15
N LEU A 87 -14.79 -6.47 23.04
CA LEU A 87 -14.03 -5.99 24.19
C LEU A 87 -14.82 -4.92 24.96
N GLU A 88 -15.49 -4.02 24.25
CA GLU A 88 -16.37 -3.03 24.85
C GLU A 88 -17.56 -3.68 25.57
N ASP A 89 -18.24 -4.65 24.95
CA ASP A 89 -19.32 -5.41 25.59
C ASP A 89 -18.84 -6.15 26.84
N LEU A 90 -17.65 -6.77 26.79
CA LEU A 90 -17.06 -7.45 27.94
C LEU A 90 -16.69 -6.48 29.08
N ASP A 91 -16.08 -5.33 28.79
CA ASP A 91 -15.78 -4.32 29.83
C ASP A 91 -17.07 -3.79 30.46
N ASN A 92 -18.07 -3.48 29.63
CA ASN A 92 -19.36 -2.99 30.09
C ASN A 92 -20.08 -4.01 30.98
N ARG A 93 -20.12 -5.29 30.58
CA ARG A 93 -20.72 -6.36 31.40
C ARG A 93 -19.94 -6.62 32.68
N SER A 94 -18.61 -6.62 32.60
CA SER A 94 -17.74 -6.80 33.77
C SER A 94 -17.96 -5.70 34.80
N ARG A 95 -18.27 -4.48 34.35
CA ARG A 95 -18.44 -3.31 35.21
C ARG A 95 -19.91 -2.95 35.44
N GLN A 96 -20.86 -3.71 34.92
CA GLN A 96 -22.30 -3.42 34.98
C GLN A 96 -22.81 -3.29 36.41
N GLN A 97 -22.26 -4.09 37.33
CA GLN A 97 -22.63 -4.07 38.74
C GLN A 97 -21.79 -3.09 39.58
N ASN A 98 -20.82 -2.42 38.98
CA ASN A 98 -19.98 -1.45 39.68
C ASN A 98 -20.68 -0.08 39.71
N GLY A 99 -21.04 0.38 40.90
CA GLY A 99 -21.55 1.74 41.12
C GLY A 99 -20.46 2.71 41.57
N ARG A 100 -20.56 3.99 41.16
CA ARG A 100 -19.72 5.07 41.70
C ARG A 100 -20.57 6.05 42.51
N ILE A 101 -20.27 6.19 43.80
CA ILE A 101 -20.92 7.14 44.69
C ILE A 101 -20.03 8.39 44.78
N VAL A 102 -20.61 9.57 44.57
CA VAL A 102 -19.90 10.86 44.56
C VAL A 102 -20.51 11.77 45.63
N GLY A 103 -19.69 12.64 46.23
CA GLY A 103 -20.14 13.58 47.26
C GLY A 103 -20.10 13.04 48.70
N LEU A 104 -19.49 11.88 48.92
CA LEU A 104 -19.26 11.33 50.26
C LEU A 104 -18.03 11.98 50.93
N PRO A 105 -18.19 12.63 52.10
CA PRO A 105 -17.06 13.16 52.88
C PRO A 105 -16.02 12.07 53.17
N GLU A 106 -14.75 12.45 53.21
CA GLU A 106 -13.66 11.52 53.52
C GLU A 106 -13.81 10.94 54.93
N GLY A 107 -13.58 9.63 55.05
CA GLY A 107 -13.68 8.91 56.32
C GLY A 107 -15.10 8.64 56.84
N ALA A 108 -16.15 9.12 56.16
CA ALA A 108 -17.55 8.90 56.56
C ALA A 108 -17.96 7.42 56.66
N GLU A 109 -17.21 6.56 55.97
CA GLU A 109 -17.46 5.12 55.83
C GLU A 109 -16.94 4.33 57.04
N GLY A 110 -16.02 4.91 57.81
CA GLY A 110 -15.34 4.24 58.92
C GLY A 110 -14.39 3.14 58.46
N LEU A 111 -14.34 2.04 59.22
CA LEU A 111 -13.44 0.90 59.00
C LEU A 111 -13.93 -0.07 57.92
N ASP A 112 -15.24 -0.11 57.66
CA ASP A 112 -15.86 -1.05 56.72
C ASP A 112 -16.77 -0.30 55.74
N ALA A 113 -16.19 0.00 54.57
CA ALA A 113 -16.86 0.68 53.48
C ALA A 113 -18.04 -0.12 52.91
N ALA A 114 -17.95 -1.46 52.87
CA ALA A 114 -19.00 -2.28 52.30
C ALA A 114 -20.25 -2.19 53.17
N ALA A 115 -20.11 -2.48 54.47
CA ALA A 115 -21.21 -2.42 55.40
C ALA A 115 -21.79 -0.99 55.57
N TYR A 116 -20.99 0.05 55.31
CA TYR A 116 -21.50 1.43 55.22
C TYR A 116 -22.44 1.60 54.01
N VAL A 117 -22.00 1.19 52.83
CA VAL A 117 -22.78 1.31 51.58
C VAL A 117 -24.06 0.50 51.63
N GLU A 118 -24.04 -0.72 52.17
CA GLU A 118 -25.24 -1.56 52.35
C GLU A 118 -26.31 -0.84 53.18
N ARG A 119 -25.89 -0.30 54.33
CA ARG A 119 -26.78 0.48 55.23
C ARG A 119 -27.22 1.79 54.60
N MET A 120 -26.37 2.43 53.82
CA MET A 120 -26.71 3.66 53.10
C MET A 120 -27.84 3.40 52.09
N PHE A 121 -27.75 2.35 51.29
CA PHE A 121 -28.80 2.00 50.32
C PHE A 121 -30.13 1.67 50.99
N GLN A 122 -30.10 0.90 52.08
CA GLN A 122 -31.32 0.58 52.84
C GLN A 122 -31.95 1.84 53.46
N LYS A 123 -31.14 2.77 53.99
CA LYS A 123 -31.65 4.05 54.50
C LYS A 123 -32.26 4.94 53.41
N LEU A 124 -31.66 4.97 52.22
CA LEU A 124 -32.10 5.83 51.11
C LEU A 124 -33.38 5.34 50.43
N ARG A 125 -33.56 4.03 50.29
CA ARG A 125 -34.68 3.43 49.54
C ARG A 125 -35.68 2.69 50.42
N GLY A 126 -35.40 2.58 51.71
CA GLY A 126 -36.25 1.93 52.69
C GLY A 126 -36.33 0.41 52.53
N ASN A 127 -37.08 -0.20 53.46
CA ASN A 127 -37.29 -1.65 53.48
C ASN A 127 -38.25 -2.14 52.38
N GLU A 128 -38.95 -1.22 51.69
CA GLU A 128 -39.83 -1.55 50.56
C GLU A 128 -39.02 -2.03 49.34
N VAL A 129 -37.90 -1.35 49.06
CA VAL A 129 -37.01 -1.71 47.94
C VAL A 129 -35.95 -2.72 48.37
N PHE A 130 -35.45 -2.61 49.60
CA PHE A 130 -34.46 -3.51 50.17
C PHE A 130 -34.98 -4.15 51.47
N PRO A 131 -35.80 -5.22 51.38
CA PRO A 131 -36.31 -5.94 52.55
C PRO A 131 -35.21 -6.52 53.45
N ARG A 132 -34.03 -6.73 52.86
CA ARG A 132 -32.78 -7.11 53.53
C ARG A 132 -31.68 -6.18 53.05
N LEU A 133 -30.59 -6.09 53.82
CA LEU A 133 -29.41 -5.36 53.39
C LEU A 133 -28.95 -5.91 52.02
N PRO A 134 -28.73 -5.03 51.02
CA PRO A 134 -28.17 -5.46 49.75
C PRO A 134 -26.77 -6.02 49.98
N VAL A 135 -26.36 -7.02 49.19
CA VAL A 135 -25.02 -7.60 49.29
C VAL A 135 -24.04 -6.74 48.50
N VAL A 136 -22.99 -6.26 49.15
CA VAL A 136 -21.90 -5.53 48.49
C VAL A 136 -20.61 -6.35 48.58
N ASP A 137 -20.17 -6.89 47.44
CA ASP A 137 -18.95 -7.73 47.39
C ASP A 137 -17.69 -6.93 47.76
N ARG A 138 -17.60 -5.68 47.31
CA ARG A 138 -16.46 -4.81 47.57
C ARG A 138 -16.85 -3.34 47.49
N ALA A 139 -16.40 -2.56 48.46
CA ALA A 139 -16.45 -1.10 48.42
C ALA A 139 -15.07 -0.52 48.75
N HIS A 140 -14.67 0.51 48.03
CA HIS A 140 -13.41 1.20 48.26
C HIS A 140 -13.45 2.60 47.63
N ARG A 141 -12.61 3.51 48.15
CA ARG A 141 -12.38 4.79 47.51
C ARG A 141 -11.49 4.62 46.29
N VAL A 142 -11.89 5.26 45.19
CA VAL A 142 -11.10 5.32 43.96
C VAL A 142 -10.25 6.58 44.04
N GLN A 143 -8.92 6.44 43.93
CA GLN A 143 -8.03 7.59 43.73
C GLN A 143 -8.40 8.29 42.44
N VAL A 144 -8.55 9.61 42.50
CA VAL A 144 -8.77 10.45 41.31
C VAL A 144 -7.58 10.23 40.37
N ARG A 145 -7.83 9.75 39.14
CA ARG A 145 -6.83 9.85 38.07
C ARG A 145 -6.55 11.34 37.88
N GLN A 146 -5.32 11.77 38.16
CA GLN A 146 -4.87 13.09 37.73
C GLN A 146 -5.00 13.16 36.20
N PRO A 147 -5.44 14.30 35.65
CA PRO A 147 -5.63 14.48 34.21
C PRO A 147 -4.34 14.29 33.43
#